data_AF-A0A7N2N3Y5-F1
#
_entry.id   AF-A0A7N2N3Y5-F1
#
_cell.length_a   1.000
_cell.length_b   1.000
_cell.length_c   1.000
_cell.angle_alpha   90.00
_cell.angle_beta   90.00
_cell.angle_gamma   90.00
#
_symmetry.space_group_name_H-M   'P 1'
#
loop_
_entity.id
_entity.type
_entity.pdbx_description
1 polymer ?
#
loop_
_entity_poly.entity_id
_entity_poly.type
_entity_poly.pdbx_seq_one_letter_code
_entity_poly.pdbx_strand_id
1 'polypeptide(L)'
;MQQKSKWPRNIVKDDPVLSIPKRSQKKGRVQSWELTGPWTGLQIKVPVKFIVGDLDLTYSIPGVKEYIHSGGFKKLVPNLQDAVVIEGAAHFINQEWPEEVNALIHEFIKKF
;
A
#
# COMPACT_ATOMS: atom_id res chain seq x y z
N MET A 1 15.53 -45.62 22.14
CA MET A 1 16.79 -45.52 21.38
C MET A 1 16.59 -44.50 20.26
N GLN A 2 17.18 -43.30 20.38
CA GLN A 2 17.13 -42.26 19.34
C GLN A 2 18.44 -42.29 18.56
N GLN A 3 18.40 -42.58 17.26
CA GLN A 3 19.57 -42.48 16.39
C GLN A 3 19.86 -40.99 16.11
N LYS A 4 20.97 -40.47 16.65
CA LYS A 4 21.52 -39.16 16.27
C LYS A 4 22.43 -39.36 15.05
N SER A 5 22.03 -38.84 13.90
CA SER A 5 22.85 -38.83 12.68
C SER A 5 24.06 -37.90 12.87
N LYS A 6 25.26 -38.46 12.70
CA LYS A 6 26.54 -37.79 12.95
C LYS A 6 27.14 -37.40 11.60
N TRP A 7 26.79 -36.21 11.09
CA TRP A 7 27.47 -35.63 9.92
C TRP A 7 28.67 -34.78 10.37
N PRO A 8 29.85 -34.91 9.75
CA PRO A 8 31.02 -34.10 10.09
C PRO A 8 30.84 -32.67 9.59
N ARG A 9 30.82 -31.71 10.53
CA ARG A 9 30.89 -30.28 10.28
C ARG A 9 32.35 -29.90 10.01
N ASN A 10 32.78 -29.87 8.73
CA ASN A 10 33.86 -29.04 8.17
C ASN A 10 34.53 -29.74 6.98
N ILE A 11 33.97 -29.60 5.77
CA ILE A 11 34.68 -29.97 4.52
C ILE A 11 34.35 -28.95 3.43
N VAL A 12 34.46 -27.65 3.69
CA VAL A 12 34.51 -26.64 2.61
C VAL A 12 35.18 -25.37 3.15
N LYS A 13 36.50 -25.34 3.30
CA LYS A 13 37.20 -24.06 3.57
C LYS A 13 38.43 -23.78 2.71
N ASP A 14 39.01 -24.78 2.04
CA ASP A 14 40.34 -24.60 1.42
C ASP A 14 40.41 -24.96 -0.07
N ASP A 15 39.30 -24.87 -0.81
CA ASP A 15 39.30 -25.12 -2.26
C ASP A 15 39.43 -23.80 -3.07
N PRO A 16 40.58 -23.51 -3.71
CA PRO A 16 40.84 -22.21 -4.35
C PRO A 16 40.11 -22.01 -5.69
N VAL A 17 39.36 -23.00 -6.18
CA VAL A 17 38.69 -22.97 -7.49
C VAL A 17 37.27 -22.36 -7.43
N LEU A 18 36.73 -22.08 -6.24
CA LEU A 18 35.43 -21.43 -6.05
C LEU A 18 35.57 -19.96 -5.62
N SER A 19 36.27 -19.16 -6.41
CA SER A 19 36.16 -17.70 -6.31
C SER A 19 34.83 -17.24 -6.93
N ILE A 20 33.74 -17.43 -6.19
CA ILE A 20 32.47 -16.77 -6.48
C ILE A 20 32.77 -15.26 -6.42
N PRO A 21 32.59 -14.49 -7.51
CA PRO A 21 32.82 -13.06 -7.46
C PRO A 21 31.92 -12.49 -6.36
N LYS A 22 32.51 -11.78 -5.39
CA LYS A 22 31.74 -11.02 -4.39
C LYS A 22 30.78 -10.14 -5.18
N ARG A 23 29.51 -10.55 -5.22
CA ARG A 23 28.42 -9.80 -5.82
C ARG A 23 28.55 -8.38 -5.28
N SER A 24 28.94 -7.45 -6.15
CA SER A 24 28.89 -6.02 -5.88
C SER A 24 27.57 -5.79 -5.15
N GLN A 25 27.65 -5.28 -3.91
CA GLN A 25 26.51 -4.97 -3.08
C GLN A 25 25.69 -3.94 -3.87
N LYS A 26 24.74 -4.43 -4.68
CA LYS A 26 23.77 -3.58 -5.36
C LYS A 26 23.10 -2.79 -4.27
N LYS A 27 23.32 -1.47 -4.29
CA LYS A 27 22.68 -0.43 -3.48
C LYS A 27 21.29 -0.93 -3.06
N GLY A 28 21.12 -1.25 -1.78
CA GLY A 28 19.94 -1.89 -1.24
C GLY A 28 18.67 -1.13 -1.65
N ARG A 29 17.58 -1.85 -1.87
CA ARG A 29 16.28 -1.26 -2.19
C ARG A 29 15.89 -0.34 -1.03
N VAL A 30 15.97 0.97 -1.23
CA VAL A 30 15.48 1.96 -0.24
C VAL A 30 13.97 1.82 -0.17
N GLN A 31 13.41 1.73 1.03
CA GLN A 31 11.97 1.60 1.21
C GLN A 31 11.30 2.96 0.94
N SER A 32 10.16 2.96 0.25
CA SER A 32 9.44 4.22 -0.05
C SER A 32 9.15 5.04 1.21
N TRP A 33 8.88 4.37 2.33
CA TRP A 33 8.64 5.02 3.63
C TRP A 33 9.84 5.85 4.11
N GLU A 34 11.07 5.34 3.94
CA GLU A 34 12.30 6.07 4.31
C GLU A 34 12.47 7.33 3.45
N LEU A 35 12.11 7.26 2.17
CA LEU A 35 12.21 8.39 1.26
C LEU A 35 11.15 9.46 1.55
N THR A 36 9.97 9.08 2.05
CA THR A 36 8.86 10.02 2.26
C THR A 36 8.94 10.83 3.57
N GLY A 37 10.01 10.70 4.35
CA GLY A 37 10.23 11.45 5.59
C GLY A 37 10.00 12.98 5.49
N PRO A 38 10.48 13.67 4.44
CA PRO A 38 10.27 15.11 4.26
C PRO A 38 8.80 15.56 4.16
N TRP A 39 7.86 14.65 3.87
CA TRP A 39 6.44 14.98 3.74
C TRP A 39 5.63 14.74 5.02
N THR A 40 6.30 14.38 6.12
CA THR A 40 5.64 14.11 7.41
C THR A 40 4.81 15.32 7.87
N GLY A 41 3.52 15.09 8.12
CA GLY A 41 2.59 16.11 8.63
C GLY A 41 2.11 17.14 7.61
N LEU A 42 2.56 17.08 6.34
CA LEU A 42 2.08 17.97 5.29
C LEU A 42 0.67 17.58 4.83
N GLN A 43 -0.09 18.59 4.42
CA GLN A 43 -1.45 18.43 3.91
C GLN A 43 -1.47 18.37 2.38
N ILE A 44 -2.37 17.55 1.83
CA ILE A 44 -2.68 17.50 0.40
C ILE A 44 -3.71 18.60 0.09
N LYS A 45 -3.31 19.59 -0.71
CA LYS A 45 -4.15 20.78 -0.99
C LYS A 45 -4.97 20.70 -2.27
N VAL A 46 -4.79 19.67 -3.10
CA VAL A 46 -5.64 19.48 -4.29
C VAL A 46 -7.07 19.12 -3.89
N PRO A 47 -8.11 19.52 -4.64
CA PRO A 47 -9.45 18.99 -4.44
C PRO A 47 -9.48 17.47 -4.66
N VAL A 48 -10.17 16.73 -3.78
CA VAL A 48 -10.21 15.25 -3.83
C VAL A 48 -11.63 14.75 -3.69
N LYS A 49 -12.01 13.74 -4.47
CA LYS A 49 -13.17 12.89 -4.24
C LYS A 49 -12.70 11.46 -4.03
N PHE A 50 -13.05 10.87 -2.89
CA PHE A 50 -12.69 9.51 -2.53
C PHE A 50 -13.93 8.62 -2.65
N ILE A 51 -13.79 7.51 -3.38
CA ILE A 51 -14.86 6.56 -3.68
C ILE A 51 -14.32 5.17 -3.35
N VAL A 52 -15.07 4.37 -2.59
CA VAL A 52 -14.67 3.04 -2.16
C VAL A 52 -15.88 2.10 -2.10
N GLY A 53 -15.66 0.80 -2.30
CA GLY A 53 -16.69 -0.21 -2.07
C GLY A 53 -16.82 -0.56 -0.59
N ASP A 54 -18.02 -0.86 -0.12
CA ASP A 54 -18.25 -1.29 1.27
C ASP A 54 -17.61 -2.64 1.61
N LEU A 55 -17.44 -3.52 0.61
CA LEU A 55 -16.78 -4.81 0.71
C LEU A 55 -15.28 -4.75 0.35
N ASP A 56 -14.72 -3.56 0.09
CA ASP A 56 -13.30 -3.42 -0.23
C ASP A 56 -12.41 -3.88 0.95
N LEU A 57 -11.43 -4.75 0.64
CA LEU A 57 -10.47 -5.26 1.61
C LEU A 57 -9.70 -4.13 2.31
N THR A 58 -9.28 -3.11 1.54
CA THR A 58 -8.53 -1.95 2.04
C THR A 58 -9.38 -1.10 2.98
N TYR A 59 -10.67 -0.96 2.70
CA TYR A 59 -11.63 -0.28 3.55
C TYR A 59 -11.94 -1.06 4.85
N SER A 60 -11.72 -2.37 4.83
CA SER A 60 -11.92 -3.27 5.97
C SER A 60 -10.68 -3.43 6.85
N ILE A 61 -9.54 -2.82 6.50
CA ILE A 61 -8.35 -2.82 7.35
C ILE A 61 -8.66 -2.10 8.67
N PRO A 62 -8.27 -2.66 9.84
CA PRO A 62 -8.52 -2.02 11.14
C PRO A 62 -8.02 -0.57 11.17
N GLY A 63 -8.87 0.36 11.59
CA GLY A 63 -8.55 1.78 11.71
C GLY A 63 -8.83 2.60 10.44
N VAL A 64 -9.07 1.98 9.28
CA VAL A 64 -9.28 2.73 8.02
C VAL A 64 -10.65 3.41 7.99
N LYS A 65 -11.72 2.72 8.41
CA LYS A 65 -13.06 3.33 8.49
C LYS A 65 -13.06 4.51 9.45
N GLU A 66 -12.43 4.34 10.61
CA GLU A 66 -12.31 5.38 11.62
C GLU A 66 -11.51 6.56 11.10
N TYR A 67 -10.40 6.30 10.39
CA TYR A 67 -9.58 7.35 9.78
C TYR A 67 -10.35 8.16 8.72
N ILE A 68 -11.10 7.49 7.85
CA ILE A 68 -11.90 8.12 6.78
C ILE A 68 -13.02 8.96 7.39
N HIS A 69 -13.80 8.41 8.32
CA HIS A 69 -15.05 9.03 8.78
C HIS A 69 -14.91 9.91 10.02
N SER A 70 -13.90 9.71 10.87
CA SER A 70 -13.72 10.48 12.11
C SER A 70 -12.91 11.77 11.94
N GLY A 71 -12.72 12.22 10.69
CA GLY A 71 -12.02 13.46 10.35
C GLY A 71 -10.49 13.37 10.25
N GLY A 72 -9.88 12.21 10.54
CA GLY A 72 -8.44 11.98 10.37
C GLY A 72 -8.00 12.21 8.92
N PHE A 73 -8.77 11.70 7.97
CA PHE A 73 -8.52 11.86 6.54
C PHE A 73 -8.68 13.32 6.09
N LYS A 74 -9.77 13.96 6.51
CA LYS A 74 -10.05 15.38 6.23
C LYS A 74 -8.99 16.32 6.82
N LYS A 75 -8.38 15.96 7.96
CA LYS A 75 -7.28 16.72 8.58
C LYS A 75 -6.03 16.77 7.69
N LEU A 76 -5.70 15.68 6.99
CA LEU A 76 -4.56 15.60 6.07
C LEU A 76 -4.92 16.02 4.64
N VAL A 77 -6.20 15.96 4.26
CA VAL A 77 -6.72 16.39 2.96
C VAL A 77 -7.86 17.41 3.15
N PRO A 78 -7.54 18.69 3.41
CA PRO A 78 -8.55 19.71 3.72
C PRO A 78 -9.64 19.87 2.66
N ASN A 79 -9.29 19.66 1.39
CA ASN A 79 -10.17 19.84 0.23
C ASN A 79 -10.84 18.54 -0.24
N LEU A 80 -10.91 17.52 0.64
CA LEU A 80 -11.64 16.27 0.41
C LEU A 80 -13.16 16.49 0.43
N GLN A 81 -13.89 16.11 -0.63
CA GLN A 81 -15.35 15.99 -0.59
C GLN A 81 -15.74 14.77 0.25
N ASP A 82 -17.00 14.72 0.72
CA ASP A 82 -17.48 13.59 1.53
C ASP A 82 -17.19 12.25 0.82
N ALA A 83 -16.69 11.29 1.60
CA ALA A 83 -16.34 9.98 1.08
C ALA A 83 -17.60 9.27 0.58
N VAL A 84 -17.52 8.71 -0.63
CA VAL A 84 -18.60 7.92 -1.21
C VAL A 84 -18.31 6.45 -0.98
N VAL A 85 -19.25 5.75 -0.36
CA VAL A 85 -19.19 4.29 -0.15
C VAL A 85 -20.26 3.65 -1.04
N ILE A 86 -19.84 2.82 -1.99
CA ILE A 86 -20.75 2.10 -2.88
C ILE A 86 -21.11 0.77 -2.21
N GLU A 87 -22.40 0.59 -1.89
CA GLU A 87 -22.93 -0.62 -1.26
C GLU A 87 -22.90 -1.81 -2.23
N GLY A 88 -22.48 -2.98 -1.74
CA GLY A 88 -22.36 -4.21 -2.53
C GLY A 88 -21.18 -4.22 -3.49
N ALA A 89 -20.26 -3.25 -3.41
CA ALA A 89 -19.08 -3.18 -4.26
C ALA A 89 -17.83 -3.60 -3.48
N ALA A 90 -16.99 -4.43 -4.11
CA ALA A 90 -15.71 -4.85 -3.56
C ALA A 90 -14.59 -3.92 -4.05
N HIS A 91 -13.45 -4.48 -4.44
CA HIS A 91 -12.23 -3.70 -4.69
C HIS A 91 -12.21 -3.03 -6.07
N PHE A 92 -12.86 -3.63 -7.07
CA PHE A 92 -12.78 -3.17 -8.46
C PHE A 92 -14.01 -2.36 -8.85
N ILE A 93 -14.35 -1.34 -8.06
CA ILE A 93 -15.58 -0.54 -8.22
C ILE A 93 -15.75 0.06 -9.62
N ASN A 94 -14.64 0.37 -10.30
CA ASN A 94 -14.66 0.93 -11.66
C ASN A 94 -15.06 -0.09 -12.74
N GLN A 95 -15.07 -1.38 -12.42
CA GLN A 95 -15.54 -2.46 -13.30
C GLN A 95 -16.85 -3.07 -12.79
N GLU A 96 -17.04 -3.15 -11.47
CA GLU A 96 -18.26 -3.67 -10.85
C GLU A 96 -19.44 -2.70 -10.98
N TRP A 97 -19.17 -1.40 -10.85
CA TRP A 97 -20.15 -0.31 -10.91
C TRP A 97 -19.70 0.82 -11.83
N PRO A 98 -19.45 0.55 -13.13
CA PRO A 98 -18.82 1.51 -14.03
C PRO A 98 -19.69 2.75 -14.26
N GLU A 99 -21.02 2.60 -14.35
CA GLU A 99 -21.95 3.71 -14.56
C GLU A 99 -21.93 4.69 -13.39
N GLU A 100 -22.00 4.19 -12.15
CA GLU A 100 -21.97 4.98 -10.93
C GLU A 100 -20.62 5.71 -10.78
N VAL A 101 -19.51 4.99 -10.95
CA VAL A 101 -18.17 5.57 -10.84
C VAL A 101 -17.95 6.64 -11.93
N ASN A 102 -18.37 6.39 -13.16
CA ASN A 102 -18.26 7.36 -14.25
C ASN A 102 -19.09 8.62 -13.98
N ALA A 103 -20.31 8.49 -13.47
CA ALA A 103 -21.14 9.62 -13.08
C ALA A 103 -20.46 10.45 -11.98
N LEU A 104 -19.96 9.81 -10.92
CA LEU A 104 -19.27 10.48 -9.82
C LEU A 104 -18.01 11.22 -10.26
N ILE A 105 -17.25 10.67 -11.21
CA ILE A 105 -16.07 11.32 -11.82
C ILE A 105 -16.50 12.54 -12.63
N HIS A 106 -17.47 12.36 -13.54
CA HIS A 106 -17.95 13.42 -14.42
C HIS A 106 -18.53 14.61 -13.64
N GLU A 107 -19.32 14.35 -12.61
CA GLU A 107 -19.84 15.37 -11.70
C GLU A 107 -18.74 16.11 -10.93
N PHE A 108 -17.68 15.41 -10.54
CA PHE A 108 -16.58 16.01 -9.80
C PHE A 108 -15.76 16.96 -10.68
N ILE A 109 -15.37 16.51 -11.87
CA ILE A 109 -14.52 17.29 -12.77
C ILE A 109 -15.25 18.49 -13.36
N LYS A 110 -16.58 18.41 -13.56
CA LYS A 110 -17.40 19.54 -14.06
C LYS A 110 -17.51 20.73 -13.10
N LYS A 111 -17.03 20.61 -11.86
CA LYS A 111 -17.00 21.71 -10.89
C LYS A 111 -15.83 22.67 -11.11
N PHE A 112 -14.92 22.36 -12.03
CA PHE A 112 -13.71 23.11 -12.35
C PHE A 112 -13.66 23.42 -13.86
#